data_AF-A0A412YBW2-F1
#
_entry.id   AF-A0A412YBW2-F1
#
_cell.length_a   1.000
_cell.length_b   1.000
_cell.length_c   1.000
_cell.angle_alpha   90.00
_cell.angle_beta   90.00
_cell.angle_gamma   90.00
#
_symmetry.space_group_name_H-M   'P 1'
#
loop_
_entity.id
_entity.type
_entity.pdbx_description
1 polymer ?
#
loop_
_entity_poly.entity_id
_entity_poly.type
_entity_poly.pdbx_seq_one_letter_code
_entity_poly.pdbx_strand_id
1 'polypeptide(L)' 'MNCMNHPTEAAVAQCTDCGKGLCIQCASQFKPILCDACAQKRKKAPSATM' A
#
# COMPACT_ATOMS: atom_id res chain seq x y z
N MET A 1 -13.31 -4.16 6.94
CA MET A 1 -12.99 -2.85 6.33
C MET A 1 -12.63 -3.10 4.88
N ASN A 2 -13.02 -2.21 3.96
CA ASN A 2 -12.78 -2.41 2.53
C ASN A 2 -11.46 -1.74 2.10
N CYS A 3 -10.94 -2.13 0.94
CA CYS A 3 -9.77 -1.50 0.37
C CYS A 3 -10.07 -0.03 0.08
N MET A 4 -9.14 0.84 0.45
CA MET A 4 -9.28 2.26 0.15
C MET A 4 -9.39 2.58 -1.34
N ASN A 5 -8.69 1.82 -2.18
CA ASN A 5 -8.71 2.03 -3.62
C ASN A 5 -9.88 1.28 -4.28
N HIS A 6 -10.31 0.18 -3.68
CA HIS A 6 -11.39 -0.66 -4.19
C HIS A 6 -12.46 -0.85 -3.11
N PRO A 7 -13.48 0.00 -3.04
CA PRO A 7 -14.51 -0.08 -2.01
C PRO A 7 -15.33 -1.38 -2.08
N THR A 8 -15.29 -2.08 -3.21
CA THR A 8 -15.91 -3.39 -3.44
C THR A 8 -15.04 -4.56 -2.97
N GLU A 9 -13.73 -4.38 -2.78
CA GLU A 9 -12.86 -5.44 -2.31
C GLU A 9 -12.63 -5.36 -0.81
N ALA A 10 -12.66 -6.50 -0.12
CA ALA A 10 -12.31 -6.57 1.28
C ALA A 10 -10.82 -6.26 1.49
N ALA A 11 -10.50 -5.42 2.47
CA ALA A 11 -9.10 -5.21 2.85
C ALA A 11 -8.60 -6.47 3.59
N VAL A 12 -7.60 -7.13 3.02
CA VAL A 12 -6.93 -8.30 3.63
C VAL A 12 -5.60 -7.94 4.26
N ALA A 13 -5.08 -6.74 3.96
CA ALA A 13 -3.86 -6.21 4.52
C ALA A 13 -4.01 -4.72 4.82
N GLN A 14 -3.03 -4.14 5.49
CA GLN A 14 -2.99 -2.73 5.84
C GLN A 14 -1.68 -2.12 5.37
N CYS A 15 -1.73 -0.86 4.92
CA CYS A 15 -0.54 -0.11 4.57
C CYS A 15 0.39 -0.02 5.79
N THR A 16 1.66 -0.40 5.61
CA THR A 16 2.66 -0.40 6.69
C THR A 16 2.93 1.01 7.23
N ASP A 17 2.73 2.03 6.40
CA ASP A 17 3.06 3.43 6.72
C ASP A 17 1.88 4.19 7.35
N CYS A 18 0.65 4.00 6.82
CA CYS A 18 -0.52 4.74 7.27
C CYS A 18 -1.64 3.88 7.87
N GLY A 19 -1.47 2.56 7.95
CA GLY A 19 -2.43 1.62 8.53
C GLY A 19 -3.72 1.41 7.73
N LYS A 20 -3.86 2.05 6.57
CA LYS A 20 -5.12 1.99 5.80
C LYS A 20 -5.31 0.64 5.10
N GLY A 21 -6.54 0.14 5.09
CA GLY A 21 -6.90 -1.15 4.51
C GLY A 21 -6.65 -1.23 2.99
N LEU A 22 -6.03 -2.33 2.56
CA LEU A 22 -5.70 -2.65 1.18
C LEU A 22 -6.17 -4.07 0.84
N CYS A 23 -6.71 -4.24 -0.37
CA CYS A 23 -7.03 -5.56 -0.92
C CYS A 23 -5.75 -6.33 -1.27
N ILE A 24 -5.90 -7.61 -1.62
CA ILE A 24 -4.77 -8.47 -1.96
C ILE A 24 -3.98 -7.96 -3.16
N GLN A 25 -4.66 -7.35 -4.14
CA GLN A 25 -4.00 -6.79 -5.32
C GLN A 25 -3.15 -5.57 -4.96
N CYS A 26 -3.69 -4.60 -4.22
CA CYS A 26 -2.92 -3.42 -3.80
C CYS A 26 -1.78 -3.80 -2.84
N ALA A 27 -2.01 -4.77 -1.95
CA ALA A 27 -0.99 -5.21 -1.01
C ALA A 27 0.15 -6.00 -1.68
N SER A 28 -0.13 -6.68 -2.80
CA SER A 28 0.89 -7.46 -3.54
C SER A 28 1.71 -6.61 -4.52
N GLN A 29 1.26 -5.39 -4.85
CA GLN A 29 1.97 -4.50 -5.78
C GLN A 29 3.26 -3.91 -5.19
N PHE A 30 3.30 -3.70 -3.88
CA PHE A 30 4.42 -3.05 -3.21
C PHE A 30 4.95 -3.93 -2.08
N LYS A 31 6.28 -4.05 -1.99
CA LYS A 31 6.96 -4.68 -0.85
C LYS A 31 7.91 -3.66 -0.21
N PRO A 32 7.70 -3.27 1.05
CA PRO A 32 6.60 -3.67 1.96
C PRO A 32 5.21 -3.18 1.52
N ILE A 33 4.14 -3.73 2.13
CA ILE A 33 2.73 -3.45 1.79
C ILE A 33 2.46 -1.96 1.98
N LEU A 34 2.20 -1.25 0.88
CA LEU A 34 2.01 0.21 0.88
C LEU A 34 0.81 0.58 0.01
N CYS A 35 0.09 1.64 0.40
CA CYS A 35 -0.92 2.25 -0.45
C CYS A 35 -0.23 3.13 -1.50
N ASP A 36 -0.91 3.44 -2.61
CA ASP A 36 -0.31 4.20 -3.70
C ASP A 36 0.27 5.54 -3.24
N ALA A 37 -0.46 6.28 -2.39
CA ALA A 37 0.02 7.54 -1.82
C ALA A 37 1.34 7.38 -1.03
N CYS A 38 1.46 6.33 -0.20
CA CYS A 38 2.69 6.06 0.56
C CYS A 38 3.80 5.51 -0.36
N ALA A 39 3.46 4.69 -1.34
CA ALA A 39 4.40 4.18 -2.33
C ALA A 39 4.99 5.31 -3.18
N GLN A 40 4.18 6.27 -3.63
CA GLN A 40 4.65 7.47 -4.34
C GLN A 40 5.58 8.33 -3.48
N LYS A 41 5.23 8.53 -2.20
CA LYS A 41 6.11 9.23 -1.25
C LYS A 41 7.46 8.51 -1.09
N ARG A 42 7.47 7.18 -1.00
CA ARG A 42 8.70 6.38 -0.93
C ARG A 42 9.50 6.39 -2.24
N LYS A 43 8.84 6.27 -3.40
CA LYS A 43 9.50 6.36 -4.71
C LYS A 43 10.19 7.71 -4.93
N LYS A 44 9.65 8.77 -4.34
CA LYS A 44 10.21 10.13 -4.41
C LYS A 44 11.36 10.35 -3.43
N ALA A 45 11.55 9.45 -2.46
CA ALA A 45 12.78 9.39 -1.67
C ALA A 45 13.84 8.65 -2.50
N PRO A 46 14.91 9.32 -2.96
CA PRO A 46 16.05 8.59 -3.50
C PRO A 46 16.61 7.72 -2.37
N SER A 47 17.11 6.53 -2.72
CA SER A 47 17.92 5.63 -1.89
C SER A 47 17.18 4.42 -1.31
N ALA A 48 17.31 3.29 -2.03
CA ALA A 48 17.64 2.01 -1.41
C ALA A 48 18.41 1.14 -2.43
N THR A 49 19.54 1.68 -2.90
CA THR A 49 20.74 0.88 -3.15
C THR A 49 21.51 0.91 -1.84
N MET A 50 21.64 -0.24 -1.18
CA MET A 50 22.81 -0.64 -0.41
C MET A 50 22.94 -2.15 -0.57
#